data_AF-A0A380AGC5-F1
#
_entry.id   AF-A0A380AGC5-F1
#
_cell.length_a   1.000
_cell.length_b   1.000
_cell.length_c   1.000
_cell.angle_alpha   90.00
_cell.angle_beta   90.00
_cell.angle_gamma   90.00
#
_symmetry.space_group_name_H-M   'P 1'
#
loop_
_entity.id
_entity.type
_entity.pdbx_description
1 polymer ?
#
loop_
_entity_poly.entity_id
_entity_poly.type
_entity_poly.pdbx_seq_one_letter_code
_entity_poly.pdbx_strand_id
1 'polypeptide(L)'
;MKPTISTETQQNALAAAKAIQKPGQNKEQTKLIAQGIEKGIAEYKKLQKAKSRERDKARKQQLKAKFQTTNNIDDTDELDDNSEPQSQFTTTTWIVIVMLLLSWVGFGAYIITA
;
A
#
# COMPACT_ATOMS: atom_id res chain seq x y z
N MET A 1 -26.36 -18.09 -10.67
CA MET A 1 -25.81 -19.11 -9.73
C MET A 1 -25.58 -18.43 -8.40
N LYS A 2 -26.26 -18.87 -7.33
CA LYS A 2 -26.08 -18.30 -5.98
C LYS A 2 -24.61 -18.50 -5.61
N PRO A 3 -23.86 -17.46 -5.23
CA PRO A 3 -22.45 -17.63 -4.87
C PRO A 3 -22.39 -18.65 -3.73
N THR A 4 -21.47 -19.60 -3.82
CA THR A 4 -21.15 -20.54 -2.73
C THR A 4 -20.52 -19.72 -1.61
N ILE A 5 -21.37 -19.15 -0.78
CA ILE A 5 -20.93 -18.39 0.38
C ILE A 5 -20.50 -19.42 1.42
N SER A 6 -19.26 -19.27 1.90
CA SER A 6 -18.69 -20.19 2.90
C SER A 6 -19.56 -20.17 4.15
N THR A 7 -19.84 -21.34 4.73
CA THR A 7 -20.57 -21.49 6.01
C THR A 7 -19.89 -20.70 7.13
N GLU A 8 -18.56 -20.57 7.06
CA GLU A 8 -17.75 -19.73 7.94
C GLU A 8 -18.13 -18.25 7.86
N THR A 9 -18.35 -17.72 6.64
CA THR A 9 -18.76 -16.31 6.46
C THR A 9 -20.14 -16.06 7.06
N GLN A 10 -21.06 -17.03 6.96
CA GLN A 10 -22.38 -16.95 7.59
C GLN A 10 -22.31 -16.95 9.11
N GLN A 11 -21.48 -17.82 9.69
CA GLN A 11 -21.29 -17.88 11.13
C GLN A 11 -20.65 -16.59 11.66
N ASN A 12 -19.62 -16.08 10.99
CA ASN A 12 -18.99 -14.82 11.35
C ASN A 12 -19.95 -13.63 11.22
N ALA A 13 -20.78 -13.60 10.17
CA ALA A 13 -21.77 -12.56 9.99
C ALA A 13 -22.86 -12.59 11.08
N LEU A 14 -23.31 -13.79 11.49
CA LEU A 14 -24.24 -13.96 12.61
C LEU A 14 -23.61 -13.57 13.95
N ALA A 15 -22.34 -13.91 14.19
CA ALA A 15 -21.61 -13.51 15.38
C ALA A 15 -21.45 -11.99 15.46
N ALA A 16 -21.06 -11.34 14.35
CA ALA A 16 -20.95 -9.90 14.24
C ALA A 16 -22.30 -9.19 14.46
N ALA A 17 -23.38 -9.70 13.85
CA ALA A 17 -24.71 -9.15 14.04
C ALA A 17 -25.19 -9.26 15.50
N LYS A 18 -24.90 -10.39 16.17
CA LYS A 18 -25.21 -10.58 17.60
C LYS A 18 -24.36 -9.69 18.50
N ALA A 19 -23.08 -9.49 18.19
CA ALA A 19 -22.19 -8.63 18.97
C ALA A 19 -22.62 -7.16 18.97
N ILE A 20 -23.24 -6.69 17.87
CA ILE A 20 -23.71 -5.31 17.68
C ILE A 20 -25.22 -5.18 18.00
N GLN A 21 -25.86 -6.24 18.47
CA GLN A 21 -27.30 -6.28 18.73
C GLN A 21 -27.67 -5.25 19.81
N LYS A 22 -28.59 -4.34 19.47
CA LYS A 22 -29.17 -3.41 20.45
C LYS A 22 -30.18 -4.13 21.35
N PRO A 23 -30.26 -3.78 22.65
CA PRO A 23 -31.27 -4.34 23.55
C PRO A 23 -32.67 -3.98 23.03
N GLY A 24 -33.47 -4.99 22.69
CA GLY A 24 -34.81 -4.85 22.08
C GLY A 24 -34.92 -5.31 20.61
N GLN A 25 -33.83 -5.73 19.95
CA GLN A 25 -33.87 -6.20 18.56
C GLN A 25 -34.46 -7.62 18.43
N ASN A 26 -35.35 -7.83 17.44
CA ASN A 26 -35.91 -9.15 17.12
C ASN A 26 -34.88 -10.04 16.41
N LYS A 27 -34.91 -11.36 16.67
CA LYS A 27 -34.06 -12.38 16.04
C LYS A 27 -34.13 -12.33 14.51
N GLU A 28 -35.29 -12.02 13.93
CA GLU A 28 -35.43 -11.87 12.47
C GLU A 28 -34.64 -10.68 11.93
N GLN A 29 -34.63 -9.55 12.65
CA GLN A 29 -33.87 -8.36 12.26
C GLN A 29 -32.37 -8.63 12.38
N THR A 30 -31.92 -9.30 13.45
CA THR A 30 -30.51 -9.72 13.59
C THR A 30 -30.09 -10.64 12.45
N LYS A 31 -30.97 -11.56 12.02
CA LYS A 31 -30.71 -12.45 10.87
C LYS A 31 -30.63 -11.68 9.54
N LEU A 32 -31.45 -10.66 9.35
CA LEU A 32 -31.42 -9.82 8.15
C LEU A 32 -30.14 -8.97 8.09
N ILE A 33 -29.68 -8.47 9.24
CA ILE A 33 -28.39 -7.79 9.36
C ILE A 33 -27.24 -8.76 9.05
N ALA A 34 -27.28 -9.98 9.57
CA ALA A 34 -26.28 -11.00 9.27
C ALA A 34 -26.21 -11.30 7.76
N GLN A 35 -27.35 -11.40 7.07
CA GLN A 35 -27.37 -11.56 5.61
C GLN A 35 -26.77 -10.36 4.87
N GLY A 36 -26.97 -9.14 5.38
CA GLY A 36 -26.34 -7.93 4.84
C GLY A 36 -24.82 -7.96 4.98
N ILE A 37 -24.32 -8.30 6.18
CA ILE A 37 -22.89 -8.44 6.47
C ILE A 37 -22.27 -9.56 5.61
N GLU A 38 -22.96 -10.68 5.46
CA GLU A 38 -22.55 -11.80 4.61
C GLU A 38 -22.34 -11.36 3.16
N LYS A 39 -23.30 -10.64 2.58
CA LYS A 39 -23.18 -10.10 1.22
C LYS A 39 -22.03 -9.10 1.10
N GLY A 40 -21.89 -8.19 2.06
CA GLY A 40 -20.82 -7.20 2.07
C GLY A 40 -19.42 -7.83 2.10
N ILE A 41 -19.21 -8.84 2.95
CA ILE A 41 -17.94 -9.57 3.02
C ILE A 41 -17.66 -10.31 1.71
N ALA A 42 -18.68 -10.93 1.10
CA ALA A 42 -18.53 -11.63 -0.17
C ALA A 42 -18.11 -10.69 -1.31
N GLU A 43 -18.74 -9.51 -1.40
CA GLU A 43 -18.44 -8.50 -2.40
C GLU A 43 -17.04 -7.91 -2.20
N TYR A 44 -16.68 -7.56 -0.96
CA TYR A 44 -15.34 -7.07 -0.63
C TYR A 44 -14.26 -8.09 -0.99
N LYS A 45 -14.45 -9.36 -0.63
CA LYS A 45 -13.49 -10.44 -0.92
C LYS A 45 -13.34 -10.66 -2.44
N LYS A 46 -14.40 -10.44 -3.22
CA LYS A 46 -14.35 -10.50 -4.69
C LYS A 46 -13.48 -9.38 -5.26
N LEU A 47 -13.70 -8.13 -4.84
CA LEU A 47 -12.91 -6.98 -5.27
C LEU A 47 -11.43 -7.13 -4.87
N GLN A 48 -11.18 -7.61 -3.64
CA GLN A 48 -9.83 -7.83 -3.14
C GLN A 48 -9.08 -8.90 -3.94
N LYS A 49 -9.74 -10.00 -4.31
CA LYS A 49 -9.16 -11.04 -5.18
C LYS A 49 -8.89 -10.55 -6.60
N ALA A 50 -9.74 -9.67 -7.14
CA ALA A 50 -9.48 -9.04 -8.43
C ALA A 50 -8.21 -8.18 -8.37
N LYS A 51 -8.11 -7.31 -7.34
CA LYS A 51 -6.93 -6.46 -7.10
C LYS A 51 -5.65 -7.26 -6.86
N SER A 52 -5.72 -8.39 -6.17
CA SER A 52 -4.53 -9.24 -5.97
C SER A 52 -4.03 -9.83 -7.29
N ARG A 53 -4.94 -10.28 -8.16
CA ARG A 53 -4.59 -10.82 -9.49
C ARG A 53 -3.96 -9.78 -10.40
N GLU A 54 -4.45 -8.54 -10.37
CA GLU A 54 -3.84 -7.44 -11.12
C GLU A 54 -2.41 -7.16 -10.66
N ARG A 55 -2.16 -7.13 -9.35
CA ARG A 55 -0.80 -6.97 -8.80
C ARG A 55 0.11 -8.13 -9.16
N ASP A 56 -0.39 -9.37 -9.08
CA ASP A 56 0.41 -10.54 -9.46
C ASP A 56 0.74 -10.53 -10.96
N LYS A 57 -0.19 -10.08 -11.81
CA LYS A 57 0.04 -9.90 -13.25
C LYS A 57 1.09 -8.82 -13.51
N ALA A 58 0.99 -7.67 -12.84
CA ALA A 58 1.98 -6.59 -12.95
C ALA A 58 3.36 -7.03 -12.49
N ARG A 59 3.47 -7.73 -11.35
CA ARG A 59 4.74 -8.28 -10.85
C ARG A 59 5.34 -9.27 -11.85
N LYS A 60 4.53 -10.16 -12.42
CA LYS A 60 4.99 -11.13 -13.42
C LYS A 60 5.44 -10.45 -14.71
N GLN A 61 4.77 -9.38 -15.13
CA GLN A 61 5.19 -8.57 -16.28
C GLN A 61 6.51 -7.85 -16.03
N GLN A 62 6.69 -7.24 -14.86
CA GLN A 62 7.96 -6.60 -14.48
C GLN A 62 9.12 -7.58 -14.43
N LEU A 63 8.91 -8.77 -13.86
CA LEU A 63 9.92 -9.82 -13.86
C LEU A 63 10.28 -10.23 -15.30
N LYS A 64 9.29 -10.46 -16.16
CA LYS A 64 9.55 -10.78 -17.58
C LYS A 64 10.30 -9.67 -18.31
N ALA A 65 9.95 -8.41 -18.09
CA ALA A 65 10.66 -7.27 -18.68
C ALA A 65 12.12 -7.25 -18.22
N LYS A 66 12.38 -7.43 -16.91
CA LYS A 66 13.75 -7.53 -16.37
C LYS A 66 14.54 -8.68 -16.98
N PHE A 67 13.96 -9.87 -17.10
CA PHE A 67 14.63 -11.02 -17.74
C PHE A 67 14.86 -10.83 -19.24
N GLN A 68 13.98 -10.11 -19.94
CA GLN A 68 14.16 -9.75 -21.35
C GLN A 68 15.25 -8.69 -21.54
N THR A 69 15.34 -7.71 -20.65
CA THR A 69 16.47 -6.77 -20.60
C THR A 69 17.77 -7.53 -20.33
N THR A 70 17.82 -8.44 -19.35
CA THR A 70 19.03 -9.24 -19.07
C THR A 70 19.45 -10.18 -20.21
N ASN A 71 18.51 -10.71 -21.01
CA ASN A 71 18.87 -11.53 -22.20
C ASN A 71 19.23 -10.69 -23.45
N ASN A 72 18.91 -9.39 -23.49
CA ASN A 72 19.33 -8.51 -24.59
C ASN A 72 20.61 -7.72 -24.28
N ILE A 73 21.21 -7.90 -23.09
CA ILE A 73 22.45 -7.22 -22.70
C ILE A 73 23.72 -7.96 -23.20
N ASP A 74 23.60 -9.13 -23.84
CA ASP A 74 24.78 -9.86 -24.36
C ASP A 74 25.21 -9.42 -25.79
N ASP A 75 24.51 -8.43 -26.40
CA ASP A 75 24.78 -7.99 -27.79
C ASP A 75 24.94 -6.48 -27.98
N THR A 76 25.06 -5.68 -26.92
CA THR A 76 25.45 -4.26 -27.07
C THR A 76 26.13 -3.74 -25.80
N ASP A 77 27.46 -3.87 -25.78
CA ASP A 77 28.33 -2.97 -25.03
C ASP A 77 28.18 -1.55 -25.59
N GLU A 78 27.31 -0.74 -25.00
CA GLU A 78 27.45 0.72 -24.90
C GLU A 78 26.76 1.18 -23.61
N LEU A 79 27.56 1.16 -22.52
CA LEU A 79 27.57 2.10 -21.40
C LEU A 79 26.35 3.04 -21.29
N ASP A 80 25.27 2.56 -20.67
CA ASP A 80 24.30 3.45 -20.03
C ASP A 80 24.66 3.54 -18.54
N ASP A 81 25.39 4.61 -18.21
CA ASP A 81 25.68 5.07 -16.87
C ASP A 81 24.37 5.50 -16.17
N ASN A 82 23.57 4.51 -15.79
CA ASN A 82 22.41 4.67 -14.92
C ASN A 82 22.58 3.78 -13.68
N SER A 83 23.74 3.96 -13.03
CA SER A 83 23.83 3.76 -11.60
C SER A 83 23.05 4.89 -10.94
N GLU A 84 21.80 4.65 -10.55
CA GLU A 84 21.18 5.43 -9.47
C GLU A 84 21.73 4.93 -8.13
N PRO A 85 22.68 5.62 -7.47
CA PRO A 85 22.57 5.78 -6.04
C PRO A 85 21.53 6.88 -5.80
N GLN A 86 20.54 6.57 -4.97
CA GLN A 86 19.63 7.52 -4.36
C GLN A 86 20.31 8.85 -3.97
N SER A 87 20.27 9.85 -4.85
CA SER A 87 20.68 11.21 -4.56
C SER A 87 19.44 12.09 -4.51
N GLN A 88 18.72 12.01 -3.40
CA GLN A 88 17.61 12.92 -3.07
C GLN A 88 18.09 14.29 -2.59
N PHE A 89 19.31 14.69 -2.97
CA PHE A 89 19.80 16.05 -2.77
C PHE A 89 19.24 16.94 -3.87
N THR A 90 17.97 17.31 -3.72
CA THR A 90 17.40 18.40 -4.53
C THR A 90 18.16 19.70 -4.25
N THR A 91 18.16 20.63 -5.20
CA THR A 91 18.73 21.98 -5.02
C THR A 91 18.20 22.65 -3.75
N THR A 92 16.95 22.35 -3.38
CA THR A 92 16.32 22.80 -2.13
C THR A 92 17.06 22.30 -0.89
N THR A 93 17.48 21.03 -0.86
CA THR A 93 18.24 20.44 0.24
C THR A 93 19.60 21.14 0.41
N TRP A 94 20.28 21.45 -0.70
CA TRP A 94 21.52 22.21 -0.68
C TRP A 94 21.33 23.64 -0.14
N ILE A 95 20.27 24.33 -0.55
CA ILE A 95 19.94 25.69 -0.04
C ILE A 95 19.70 25.67 1.47
N VAL A 96 18.95 24.70 1.99
CA VAL A 96 18.69 24.58 3.43
C VAL A 96 19.98 24.30 4.21
N ILE A 97 20.87 23.45 3.68
CA ILE A 97 22.18 23.17 4.30
C ILE A 97 23.06 24.42 4.36
N VAL A 98 23.14 25.19 3.28
CA VAL A 98 23.92 26.44 3.24
C VAL A 98 23.37 27.47 4.22
N MET A 99 22.04 27.63 4.27
CA MET A 99 21.37 28.56 5.19
C MET A 99 21.62 28.17 6.66
N LEU A 100 21.69 26.88 6.96
CA LEU A 100 21.97 26.37 8.30
C LEU A 100 23.42 26.62 8.71
N LEU A 101 24.39 26.35 7.83
CA LEU A 101 25.81 26.61 8.09
C LEU A 101 26.07 28.10 8.35
N LEU A 102 25.42 28.97 7.59
CA LEU A 102 25.55 30.42 7.77
C LEU A 102 25.00 30.89 9.13
N SER A 103 23.90 30.29 9.60
CA SER A 103 23.29 30.62 10.89
C SER A 103 24.20 30.26 12.08
N TRP A 104 24.84 29.08 12.05
CA TRP A 104 25.75 28.65 13.11
C TRP A 104 27.05 29.45 13.15
N VAL A 105 27.60 29.85 12.00
CA VAL A 105 28.81 30.69 11.96
C VAL A 105 28.53 32.07 12.57
N GLY A 106 27.39 32.68 12.23
CA GLY A 106 26.99 33.95 12.82
C GLY A 106 26.76 33.86 14.34
N PHE A 107 26.10 32.79 14.80
CA PHE A 107 25.87 32.56 16.22
C PHE A 107 27.17 32.24 16.99
N GLY A 108 28.05 31.43 16.42
CA GLY A 108 29.35 31.09 17.02
C GLY A 108 30.26 32.31 17.16
N ALA A 109 30.32 33.17 16.14
CA ALA A 109 31.06 34.43 16.22
C ALA A 109 30.47 35.36 17.29
N TYR A 110 29.14 35.45 17.39
CA TYR A 110 28.47 36.22 18.43
C TYR A 110 28.78 35.71 19.84
N ILE A 111 28.71 34.39 20.09
CA ILE A 111 29.06 33.78 21.39
C ILE A 111 30.53 33.99 21.77
N ILE A 112 31.44 34.07 20.79
CA ILE A 112 32.86 34.30 21.06
C ILE A 112 33.17 35.79 21.30
N THR A 113 32.35 36.68 20.74
CA THR A 113 32.52 38.14 20.86
C THR A 113 31.66 38.79 21.94
N ALA A 114 30.63 38.10 22.45
CA ALA A 114 29.77 38.49 23.56
C ALA A 114 30.18 37.81 24.87
#